data_AF-A0A7M2QPH8-F1
#
_entry.id   AF-A0A7M2QPH8-F1
#
_cell.length_a   1.000
_cell.length_b   1.000
_cell.length_c   1.000
_cell.angle_alpha   90.00
_cell.angle_beta   90.00
_cell.angle_gamma   90.00
#
_symmetry.space_group_name_H-M   'P 1'
#
loop_
_entity.id
_entity.type
_entity.pdbx_description
1 polymer ?
#
loop_
_entity_poly.entity_id
_entity_poly.type
_entity_poly.pdbx_seq_one_letter_code
_entity_poly.pdbx_strand_id
1 'polypeptide(L)'
;MACSATKGRQAAPAIDLYQGVMYSTFRANVPPARPAFVILSARHGFIESGRVIEPYEQRMTEARADEMIAELPGFDSIEWPTGIRSILLAGGKTYQRVMRAAIKRRIELGLLNSDVIIEQTSGGIGYQRAQLGAYLRNLEDLTVNHGQEPTKYYNVRLTDKGLKASMPENAMTKATEQRDPRSLNALKEASPATAQIQMRVTPDRKNRYVRQAQAEGLKLTDWIQKHMDRVCKEAGQPDTTMYRENGDNNEQE
;
A
#
# COMPACT_ATOMS: atom_id res chain seq x y z
N MET A 1 5.06 -12.19 3.41
CA MET A 1 4.19 -11.05 3.83
C MET A 1 4.55 -10.58 5.23
N ALA A 2 4.36 -9.30 5.56
CA ALA A 2 4.59 -8.76 6.91
C ALA A 2 3.53 -9.25 7.92
N CYS A 3 3.90 -9.38 9.20
CA CYS A 3 2.92 -9.63 10.26
C CYS A 3 1.95 -8.45 10.44
N SER A 4 0.79 -8.73 11.05
CA SER A 4 -0.24 -7.73 11.32
C SER A 4 -0.21 -7.23 12.76
N ALA A 5 -0.53 -5.94 12.97
CA ALA A 5 -0.81 -5.43 14.30
C ALA A 5 -2.07 -6.08 14.89
N THR A 6 -3.13 -6.21 14.08
CA THR A 6 -4.38 -6.86 14.47
C THR A 6 -4.19 -8.38 14.49
N LYS A 7 -4.34 -8.98 15.68
CA LYS A 7 -4.18 -10.41 15.94
C LYS A 7 -5.42 -10.95 16.66
N GLY A 8 -5.67 -12.25 16.49
CA GLY A 8 -6.63 -12.99 17.29
C GLY A 8 -6.26 -13.00 18.78
N ARG A 9 -7.19 -13.47 19.61
CA ARG A 9 -7.05 -13.49 21.08
C ARG A 9 -6.41 -14.75 21.65
N GLN A 10 -6.26 -15.79 20.84
CA GLN A 10 -5.78 -17.10 21.25
C GLN A 10 -4.72 -17.59 20.27
N ALA A 11 -3.93 -18.56 20.70
CA ALA A 11 -3.01 -19.27 19.82
C ALA A 11 -3.74 -19.81 18.59
N ALA A 12 -3.17 -19.55 17.42
CA ALA A 12 -3.70 -20.00 16.15
C ALA A 12 -2.56 -20.12 15.13
N PRO A 13 -2.75 -20.88 14.03
CA PRO A 13 -1.86 -20.80 12.88
C PRO A 13 -1.63 -19.33 12.49
N ALA A 14 -0.40 -18.94 12.18
CA ALA A 14 -0.03 -17.55 11.94
C ALA A 14 -0.92 -16.88 10.87
N ILE A 15 -1.32 -17.61 9.83
CA ILE A 15 -2.23 -17.12 8.78
C ILE A 15 -3.63 -16.74 9.31
N ASP A 16 -4.10 -17.44 10.34
CA ASP A 16 -5.41 -17.23 10.97
C ASP A 16 -5.34 -16.26 12.15
N LEU A 17 -4.20 -16.25 12.86
CA LEU A 17 -3.94 -15.30 13.94
C LEU A 17 -3.94 -13.86 13.40
N TYR A 18 -3.30 -13.59 12.26
CA TYR A 18 -3.20 -12.23 11.72
C TYR A 18 -4.47 -11.82 10.97
N GLN A 19 -5.07 -10.70 11.39
CA GLN A 19 -6.40 -10.25 10.95
C GLN A 19 -6.41 -8.92 10.18
N GLY A 20 -5.25 -8.29 9.96
CA GLY A 20 -5.19 -7.01 9.25
C GLY A 20 -5.62 -7.10 7.78
N VAL A 21 -5.89 -5.94 7.18
CA VAL A 21 -6.46 -5.81 5.83
C VAL A 21 -5.69 -6.50 4.71
N MET A 22 -4.37 -6.67 4.84
CA MET A 22 -3.56 -7.45 3.88
C MET A 22 -3.88 -8.95 3.94
N TYR A 23 -4.14 -9.50 5.13
CA TYR A 23 -4.54 -10.90 5.31
C TYR A 23 -5.96 -11.14 4.80
N SER A 24 -6.88 -10.18 5.01
CA SER A 24 -8.21 -10.24 4.38
C SER A 24 -8.12 -10.18 2.85
N THR A 25 -7.25 -9.34 2.29
CA THR A 25 -6.98 -9.32 0.85
C THR A 25 -6.38 -10.64 0.35
N PHE A 26 -5.43 -11.23 1.08
CA PHE A 26 -4.88 -12.54 0.73
C PHE A 26 -5.98 -13.60 0.68
N ARG A 27 -6.78 -13.74 1.75
CA ARG A 27 -7.89 -14.70 1.82
C ARG A 27 -8.90 -14.55 0.69
N ALA A 28 -9.18 -13.31 0.28
CA ALA A 28 -10.14 -13.02 -0.78
C ALA A 28 -9.61 -13.28 -2.21
N ASN A 29 -8.30 -13.48 -2.40
CA ASN A 29 -7.69 -13.56 -3.74
C ASN A 29 -6.77 -14.76 -3.91
N VAL A 30 -6.53 -15.54 -2.86
CA VAL A 30 -5.66 -16.71 -2.95
C VAL A 30 -6.31 -17.74 -3.87
N PRO A 31 -5.59 -18.24 -4.90
CA PRO A 31 -6.13 -19.27 -5.78
C PRO A 31 -6.30 -20.61 -5.04
N PRO A 32 -7.09 -21.55 -5.58
CA PRO A 32 -7.24 -22.88 -4.99
C PRO A 32 -5.89 -23.60 -4.79
N ALA A 33 -5.01 -23.50 -5.79
CA ALA A 33 -3.61 -23.92 -5.67
C ALA A 33 -2.81 -22.85 -4.91
N ARG A 34 -2.77 -22.99 -3.58
CA ARG A 34 -2.17 -21.96 -2.72
C ARG A 34 -0.67 -21.77 -3.02
N PRO A 35 -0.20 -20.51 -3.18
CA PRO A 35 1.23 -20.26 -3.23
C PRO A 35 1.88 -20.57 -1.89
N ALA A 36 3.19 -20.81 -1.92
CA ALA A 36 3.98 -20.81 -0.71
C ALA A 36 3.87 -19.46 0.00
N PHE A 37 3.54 -19.49 1.29
CA PHE A 37 3.24 -18.29 2.06
C PHE A 37 4.10 -18.21 3.31
N VAL A 38 5.12 -17.35 3.23
CA VAL A 38 6.04 -17.06 4.35
C VAL A 38 5.67 -15.74 5.00
N ILE A 39 5.62 -15.71 6.33
CA ILE A 39 5.35 -14.50 7.12
C ILE A 39 6.63 -14.01 7.77
N LEU A 40 6.94 -12.73 7.65
CA LEU A 40 7.95 -12.07 8.46
C LEU A 40 7.29 -11.45 9.70
N SER A 41 7.52 -12.06 10.85
CA SER A 41 7.10 -11.61 12.17
C SER A 41 8.18 -10.80 12.86
N ALA A 42 7.82 -9.65 13.45
CA ALA A 42 8.75 -8.87 14.27
C ALA A 42 9.25 -9.63 15.52
N ARG A 43 8.48 -10.61 16.02
CA ARG A 43 8.86 -11.45 17.17
C ARG A 43 9.58 -12.72 16.75
N HIS A 44 9.04 -13.41 15.75
CA HIS A 44 9.42 -14.78 15.45
C HIS A 44 10.32 -14.93 14.22
N GLY A 45 10.66 -13.83 13.53
CA GLY A 45 11.39 -13.92 12.26
C GLY A 45 10.52 -14.45 11.13
N PHE A 46 11.12 -15.12 10.16
CA PHE A 46 10.42 -15.81 9.09
C PHE A 46 9.76 -17.07 9.64
N ILE A 47 8.45 -17.18 9.45
CA ILE A 47 7.64 -18.33 9.88
C ILE A 47 6.73 -18.80 8.76
N GLU A 48 6.46 -20.10 8.76
CA GLU A 48 5.45 -20.71 7.90
C GLU A 48 4.05 -20.25 8.29
N SER A 49 3.14 -20.23 7.31
CA SER A 49 1.73 -19.84 7.50
C SER A 49 1.01 -20.67 8.55
N GLY A 50 1.35 -21.96 8.66
CA GLY A 50 0.71 -22.92 9.55
C GLY A 50 1.23 -22.92 10.98
N ARG A 51 2.35 -22.24 11.26
CA ARG A 51 2.96 -22.24 12.60
C ARG A 51 2.00 -21.64 13.62
N VAL A 52 1.62 -22.43 14.63
CA VAL A 52 0.79 -21.96 15.74
C VAL A 52 1.62 -21.00 16.59
N ILE A 53 1.10 -19.79 16.80
CA ILE A 53 1.75 -18.74 17.59
C ILE A 53 0.74 -18.07 18.52
N GLU A 54 1.23 -17.66 19.69
CA GLU A 54 0.46 -16.86 20.66
C GLU A 54 0.30 -15.40 20.20
N PRO A 55 -0.78 -14.70 20.59
CA PRO A 55 -0.88 -13.26 20.43
C PRO A 55 0.30 -12.54 21.10
N TYR A 56 0.79 -11.47 20.47
CA TYR A 56 1.93 -10.71 20.99
C TYR A 56 1.90 -9.27 20.50
N GLU A 57 2.53 -8.36 21.24
CA GLU A 57 2.68 -6.97 20.84
C GLU A 57 4.15 -6.60 20.65
N GLN A 58 4.63 -6.79 19.42
CA GLN A 58 5.95 -6.36 18.98
C GLN A 58 5.85 -5.81 17.56
N ARG A 59 6.33 -4.57 17.37
CA ARG A 59 6.32 -3.88 16.08
C ARG A 59 7.69 -4.01 15.41
N MET A 60 7.68 -4.03 14.08
CA MET A 60 8.91 -3.94 13.28
C MET A 60 9.38 -2.49 13.19
N THR A 61 10.11 -2.04 14.21
CA THR A 61 10.80 -0.74 14.18
C THR A 61 12.04 -0.80 13.30
N GLU A 62 12.63 0.35 13.01
CA GLU A 62 13.91 0.43 12.28
C GLU A 62 15.02 -0.32 13.03
N ALA A 63 15.17 -0.07 14.33
CA ALA A 63 16.15 -0.77 15.16
C ALA A 63 15.93 -2.29 15.20
N ARG A 64 14.66 -2.75 15.24
CA ARG A 64 14.34 -4.18 15.20
C ARG A 64 14.68 -4.81 13.84
N ALA A 65 14.46 -4.07 12.75
CA ALA A 65 14.89 -4.53 11.43
C ALA A 65 16.41 -4.61 11.32
N ASP A 66 17.14 -3.65 11.89
CA ASP A 66 18.60 -3.66 11.89
C ASP A 66 19.15 -4.83 12.71
N GLU A 67 18.60 -5.09 13.90
CA GLU A 67 18.90 -6.27 14.71
C GLU A 67 18.65 -7.57 13.92
N MET A 68 17.49 -7.69 13.29
CA MET A 68 17.16 -8.87 12.48
C MET A 68 18.06 -9.06 11.27
N ILE A 69 18.56 -7.98 10.67
CA ILE A 69 19.47 -8.05 9.53
C ILE A 69 20.87 -8.47 10.00
N ALA A 70 21.34 -7.96 11.14
CA ALA A 70 22.62 -8.34 11.72
C ALA A 70 22.65 -9.84 12.09
N GLU A 71 21.58 -10.33 12.72
CA GLU A 71 21.46 -11.71 13.20
C GLU A 71 20.54 -12.57 12.31
N LEU A 72 20.52 -12.26 11.01
CA LEU A 72 19.55 -12.83 10.07
C LEU A 72 19.48 -14.37 10.06
N PRO A 73 20.59 -15.13 10.15
CA PRO A 73 20.51 -16.59 10.24
C PRO A 73 19.62 -17.11 11.37
N GLY A 74 19.56 -16.40 12.51
CA GLY A 74 18.72 -16.78 13.65
C GLY A 74 17.23 -16.52 13.44
N PHE A 75 16.87 -15.58 12.55
CA PHE A 75 15.49 -15.24 12.23
C PHE A 75 14.97 -15.93 10.97
N ASP A 76 15.84 -16.61 10.24
CA ASP A 76 15.61 -17.03 8.87
C ASP A 76 15.94 -18.52 8.67
N SER A 77 15.50 -19.33 9.64
CA SER A 77 15.81 -20.75 9.76
C SER A 77 14.80 -21.69 9.09
N ILE A 78 13.71 -21.15 8.53
CA ILE A 78 12.73 -21.96 7.81
C ILE A 78 13.24 -22.35 6.43
N GLU A 79 12.86 -23.55 6.00
CA GLU A 79 13.05 -23.98 4.62
C GLU A 79 12.10 -23.20 3.70
N TRP A 80 12.62 -22.75 2.57
CA TRP A 80 11.81 -22.17 1.51
C TRP A 80 11.61 -23.25 0.44
N PRO A 81 10.45 -23.28 -0.24
CA PRO A 81 10.24 -24.19 -1.35
C PRO A 81 11.36 -24.06 -2.40
N THR A 82 11.69 -25.16 -3.05
CA THR A 82 12.60 -25.14 -4.21
C THR A 82 11.86 -24.68 -5.47
N GLY A 83 12.61 -24.26 -6.50
CA GLY A 83 12.02 -23.89 -7.79
C GLY A 83 11.20 -22.59 -7.79
N ILE A 84 11.40 -21.71 -6.80
CA ILE A 84 10.73 -20.41 -6.74
C ILE A 84 11.17 -19.54 -7.93
N ARG A 85 10.21 -19.16 -8.79
CA ARG A 85 10.43 -18.26 -9.94
C ARG A 85 10.04 -16.81 -9.67
N SER A 86 9.10 -16.58 -8.75
CA SER A 86 8.59 -15.25 -8.41
C SER A 86 8.31 -15.14 -6.91
N ILE A 87 8.61 -13.97 -6.35
CA ILE A 87 8.37 -13.64 -4.95
C ILE A 87 7.74 -12.24 -4.87
N LEU A 88 6.63 -12.11 -4.14
CA LEU A 88 6.06 -10.82 -3.75
C LEU A 88 6.38 -10.45 -2.30
N LEU A 89 7.05 -9.31 -2.11
CA LEU A 89 7.30 -8.67 -0.82
C LEU A 89 6.13 -7.76 -0.40
N ALA A 90 5.13 -8.36 0.22
CA ALA A 90 3.98 -7.65 0.76
C ALA A 90 4.24 -7.10 2.18
N GLY A 91 4.32 -5.78 2.33
CA GLY A 91 4.55 -5.11 3.62
C GLY A 91 5.08 -3.69 3.51
N GLY A 92 5.22 -3.02 4.66
CA GLY A 92 5.85 -1.70 4.74
C GLY A 92 7.37 -1.73 4.50
N LYS A 93 7.98 -0.55 4.26
CA LYS A 93 9.40 -0.42 3.88
C LYS A 93 10.36 -1.15 4.84
N THR A 94 10.12 -1.05 6.14
CA THR A 94 10.98 -1.65 7.18
C THR A 94 10.94 -3.18 7.13
N TYR A 95 9.76 -3.79 6.97
CA TYR A 95 9.63 -5.23 6.71
C TYR A 95 10.31 -5.65 5.40
N GLN A 96 10.08 -4.90 4.33
CA GLN A 96 10.68 -5.21 3.03
C GLN A 96 12.21 -5.15 3.06
N ARG A 97 12.82 -4.33 3.93
CA ARG A 97 14.28 -4.28 4.10
C ARG A 97 14.81 -5.63 4.59
N VAL A 98 14.21 -6.19 5.64
CA VAL A 98 14.56 -7.51 6.17
C VAL A 98 14.29 -8.61 5.14
N MET A 99 13.14 -8.57 4.46
CA MET A 99 12.81 -9.54 3.40
C MET A 99 13.85 -9.55 2.26
N ARG A 100 14.29 -8.36 1.81
CA ARG A 100 15.33 -8.26 0.79
C ARG A 100 16.67 -8.80 1.28
N ALA A 101 17.04 -8.57 2.53
CA ALA A 101 18.25 -9.14 3.12
C ALA A 101 18.20 -10.68 3.13
N ALA A 102 17.07 -11.27 3.50
CA ALA A 102 16.88 -12.73 3.51
C ALA A 102 16.94 -13.35 2.12
N ILE A 103 16.37 -12.69 1.11
CA ILE A 103 16.46 -13.13 -0.28
C ILE A 103 17.90 -13.04 -0.78
N LYS A 104 18.58 -11.90 -0.55
CA LYS A 104 19.98 -11.72 -0.95
C LYS A 104 20.87 -12.82 -0.37
N ARG A 105 20.74 -13.08 0.95
CA ARG A 105 21.48 -14.15 1.62
C ARG A 105 21.21 -15.54 1.02
N ARG A 106 19.96 -15.86 0.68
CA ARG A 106 19.63 -17.14 0.05
C ARG A 106 20.23 -17.30 -1.34
N ILE A 107 20.25 -16.24 -2.14
CA ILE A 107 20.92 -16.24 -3.44
C ILE A 107 22.42 -16.49 -3.25
N GLU A 108 23.05 -15.80 -2.30
CA GLU A 108 24.48 -15.98 -1.98
C GLU A 108 24.81 -17.39 -1.51
N LEU A 109 23.89 -18.06 -0.81
CA LEU A 109 24.03 -19.45 -0.35
C LEU A 109 23.64 -20.49 -1.41
N GLY A 110 23.20 -20.10 -2.60
CA GLY A 110 22.71 -21.02 -3.63
C GLY A 110 21.37 -21.70 -3.30
N LEU A 111 20.63 -21.17 -2.32
CA LEU A 111 19.31 -21.67 -1.91
C LEU A 111 18.17 -21.09 -2.74
N LEU A 112 18.44 -20.03 -3.50
CA LEU A 112 17.48 -19.39 -4.40
C LEU A 112 18.20 -19.00 -5.69
N ASN A 113 17.54 -19.21 -6.82
CA ASN A 113 18.12 -18.82 -8.11
C ASN A 113 18.27 -17.30 -8.22
N SER A 114 19.35 -16.85 -8.85
CA SER A 114 19.63 -15.42 -9.04
C SER A 114 18.70 -14.73 -10.04
N ASP A 115 17.99 -15.49 -10.88
CA ASP A 115 17.02 -15.01 -11.88
C ASP A 115 15.58 -14.90 -11.34
N VAL A 116 15.37 -15.14 -10.04
CA VAL A 116 14.07 -15.02 -9.39
C VAL A 116 13.48 -13.61 -9.57
N ILE A 117 12.21 -13.54 -9.95
CA ILE A 117 11.49 -12.28 -10.10
C ILE A 117 11.07 -11.79 -8.72
N ILE A 118 11.55 -10.62 -8.31
CA ILE A 118 11.21 -10.03 -7.01
C ILE A 118 10.32 -8.81 -7.22
N GLU A 119 9.07 -8.93 -6.79
CA GLU A 119 8.10 -7.84 -6.76
C GLU A 119 7.92 -7.35 -5.33
N GLN A 120 7.44 -6.11 -5.17
CA GLN A 120 7.19 -5.55 -3.84
C GLN A 120 6.00 -4.61 -3.87
N THR A 121 5.20 -4.65 -2.82
CA THR A 121 4.08 -3.72 -2.69
C THR A 121 4.58 -2.30 -2.44
N SER A 122 3.90 -1.30 -3.00
CA SER A 122 4.24 0.10 -2.79
C SER A 122 3.03 1.02 -2.67
N GLY A 123 3.27 2.27 -2.23
CA GLY A 123 2.19 3.24 -1.98
C GLY A 123 1.45 3.00 -0.67
N GLY A 124 0.30 3.68 -0.51
CA GLY A 124 -0.57 3.52 0.65
C GLY A 124 -1.25 2.15 0.71
N ILE A 125 -1.87 1.82 1.84
CA ILE A 125 -2.43 0.47 2.10
C ILE A 125 -3.43 0.00 1.04
N GLY A 126 -4.25 0.90 0.47
CA GLY A 126 -5.17 0.57 -0.62
C GLY A 126 -4.45 0.08 -1.88
N TYR A 127 -3.35 0.75 -2.27
CA TYR A 127 -2.53 0.34 -3.40
C TYR A 127 -1.83 -1.00 -3.14
N GLN A 128 -1.28 -1.19 -1.95
CA GLN A 128 -0.61 -2.45 -1.59
C GLN A 128 -1.58 -3.63 -1.65
N ARG A 129 -2.82 -3.45 -1.20
CA ARG A 129 -3.89 -4.45 -1.31
C ARG A 129 -4.24 -4.76 -2.77
N ALA A 130 -4.36 -3.74 -3.61
CA ALA A 130 -4.62 -3.94 -5.04
C ALA A 130 -3.48 -4.73 -5.73
N GLN A 131 -2.23 -4.39 -5.44
CA GLN A 131 -1.03 -5.10 -5.93
C GLN A 131 -1.01 -6.56 -5.46
N LEU A 132 -1.24 -6.82 -4.16
CA LEU A 132 -1.30 -8.19 -3.63
C LEU A 132 -2.43 -8.99 -4.30
N GLY A 133 -3.62 -8.42 -4.44
CA GLY A 133 -4.74 -9.10 -5.09
C GLY A 133 -4.46 -9.41 -6.56
N ALA A 134 -3.86 -8.48 -7.29
CA ALA A 134 -3.48 -8.70 -8.69
C ALA A 134 -2.42 -9.80 -8.82
N TYR A 135 -1.39 -9.76 -7.99
CA TYR A 135 -0.34 -10.80 -7.96
C TYR A 135 -0.94 -12.19 -7.74
N LEU A 136 -1.80 -12.36 -6.73
CA LEU A 136 -2.39 -13.65 -6.40
C LEU A 136 -3.28 -14.21 -7.52
N ARG A 137 -4.09 -13.36 -8.17
CA ARG A 137 -4.96 -13.80 -9.28
C ARG A 137 -4.15 -14.17 -10.53
N ASN A 138 -3.00 -13.54 -10.75
CA ASN A 138 -2.14 -13.84 -11.89
C ASN A 138 -1.24 -15.07 -11.68
N LEU A 139 -1.24 -15.68 -10.48
CA LEU A 139 -0.49 -16.91 -10.24
C LEU A 139 -1.04 -18.09 -11.05
N GLU A 140 -2.33 -18.10 -11.36
CA GLU A 140 -2.96 -19.14 -12.19
C GLU A 140 -2.41 -19.12 -13.63
N ASP A 141 -2.23 -17.92 -14.21
CA ASP A 141 -1.71 -17.76 -15.59
C ASP A 141 -0.25 -18.18 -15.76
N LEU A 142 0.55 -18.13 -14.70
CA LEU A 142 1.96 -18.56 -14.71
C LEU A 142 2.12 -20.08 -14.76
N THR A 143 1.05 -20.85 -14.50
CA THR A 143 1.07 -22.31 -14.58
C THR A 143 0.66 -22.85 -15.96
N VAL A 144 0.09 -22.01 -16.83
CA VAL A 144 -0.53 -22.46 -18.10
C VAL A 144 0.32 -22.12 -19.33
N ASN A 145 1.19 -21.10 -19.30
CA ASN A 145 1.90 -20.62 -20.49
C ASN A 145 3.41 -20.88 -20.46
N HIS A 146 3.81 -22.12 -20.71
CA HIS A 146 5.17 -22.43 -21.16
C HIS A 146 5.32 -22.06 -22.65
N GLY A 147 5.68 -20.81 -22.95
CA GLY A 147 6.08 -20.44 -24.32
C GLY A 147 6.00 -18.97 -24.74
N GLN A 148 5.40 -18.07 -23.95
CA GLN A 148 5.39 -16.64 -24.26
C GLN A 148 6.16 -15.85 -23.21
N GLU A 149 7.09 -15.01 -23.67
CA GLU A 149 7.81 -14.08 -22.80
C GLU A 149 6.82 -13.28 -21.94
N PRO A 150 7.07 -13.14 -20.64
CA PRO A 150 6.23 -12.31 -19.80
C PRO A 150 6.25 -10.89 -20.35
N THR A 151 5.07 -10.36 -20.64
CA THR A 151 4.88 -8.96 -20.97
C THR A 151 5.57 -8.10 -19.90
N LYS A 152 6.67 -7.47 -20.31
CA LYS A 152 7.52 -6.61 -19.47
C LYS A 152 6.68 -5.49 -18.87
N TYR A 153 6.30 -5.64 -17.61
CA TYR A 153 5.87 -4.50 -16.80
C TYR A 153 7.12 -3.82 -16.25
N TYR A 154 7.49 -2.70 -16.86
CA TYR A 154 8.55 -1.82 -16.37
C TYR A 154 8.16 -1.26 -15.00
N ASN A 155 8.77 -1.76 -13.93
CA ASN A 155 8.81 -1.09 -12.64
C ASN A 155 10.13 -0.31 -12.55
N VAL A 156 10.10 0.98 -12.88
CA VAL A 156 11.18 1.90 -12.55
C VAL A 156 10.63 3.00 -11.65
N ARG A 157 11.16 3.11 -10.42
CA ARG A 157 11.07 4.33 -9.61
C ARG A 157 12.25 5.22 -9.96
N LEU A 158 12.00 6.50 -10.21
CA LEU A 158 12.92 7.57 -9.84
C LEU A 158 12.14 8.62 -9.05
N THR A 159 12.62 8.85 -7.83
CA THR A 159 12.25 9.94 -6.92
C THR A 159 13.13 11.14 -7.22
N ASP A 160 12.58 12.35 -7.16
CA ASP A 160 13.32 13.61 -7.19
C ASP A 160 14.29 13.70 -6.01
N LYS A 161 15.57 13.34 -6.19
CA LYS A 161 16.74 13.97 -5.57
C LYS A 161 17.96 13.60 -6.42
N GLY A 162 18.40 14.57 -7.21
CA GLY A 162 19.60 14.47 -8.02
C GLY A 162 20.87 14.29 -7.16
N LEU A 163 21.86 13.69 -7.81
CA LEU A 163 23.25 13.56 -7.37
C LEU A 163 23.80 14.93 -6.92
N LYS A 164 24.20 15.07 -5.66
CA LYS A 164 25.28 15.99 -5.24
C LYS A 164 26.07 15.36 -4.10
N ALA A 165 27.38 15.30 -4.30
CA ALA A 165 28.39 14.92 -3.32
C ALA A 165 28.70 16.10 -2.39
N SER A 166 28.88 15.81 -1.09
CA SER A 166 29.89 16.40 -0.17
C SER A 166 29.59 15.98 1.28
N MET A 167 30.60 15.47 2.01
CA MET A 167 30.59 15.30 3.48
C MET A 167 31.13 16.58 4.20
N PRO A 168 31.33 16.63 5.53
CA PRO A 168 30.35 17.11 6.52
C PRO A 168 30.90 18.22 7.45
N GLU A 169 30.05 18.97 8.16
CA GLU A 169 30.46 19.56 9.46
C GLU A 169 29.31 20.04 10.37
N ASN A 170 29.38 19.53 11.62
CA ASN A 170 29.08 20.09 12.94
C ASN A 170 27.80 20.87 13.34
N ALA A 171 27.25 20.34 14.45
CA ALA A 171 26.88 21.00 15.71
C ALA A 171 25.48 21.65 15.92
N MET A 172 24.82 21.11 16.97
CA MET A 172 24.00 21.79 17.98
C MET A 172 22.78 22.62 17.54
N THR A 173 21.56 22.13 17.84
CA THR A 173 20.69 22.59 18.96
C THR A 173 19.25 22.10 18.77
N LYS A 174 18.61 21.70 19.88
CA LYS A 174 17.17 21.41 19.98
C LYS A 174 16.38 22.72 19.94
N ALA A 175 15.32 22.78 19.14
CA ALA A 175 14.18 23.67 19.37
C ALA A 175 12.88 23.03 18.85
N THR A 176 11.83 23.18 19.65
CA THR A 176 10.46 22.69 19.52
C THR A 176 9.80 23.23 18.24
N GLU A 177 9.37 22.37 17.31
CA GLU A 177 8.62 22.82 16.12
C GLU A 177 7.11 22.60 16.23
N GLN A 178 6.41 23.71 16.01
CA GLN A 178 4.97 23.93 16.03
C GLN A 178 4.25 23.14 14.92
N ARG A 179 2.97 22.83 15.15
CA ARG A 179 2.08 22.16 14.17
C ARG A 179 2.04 22.92 12.84
N ASP A 180 2.26 22.17 11.76
CA ASP A 180 2.26 22.64 10.36
C ASP A 180 0.89 23.24 9.95
N PRO A 181 0.83 24.51 9.48
CA PRO A 181 -0.40 25.15 8.99
C PRO A 181 -1.02 24.50 7.75
N ARG A 182 -0.37 23.50 7.13
CA ARG A 182 -0.86 22.79 5.92
C ARG A 182 -2.09 21.90 6.14
N SER A 183 -2.58 21.75 7.37
CA SER A 183 -3.79 20.96 7.69
C SER A 183 -5.09 21.77 7.65
N LEU A 184 -5.12 22.93 7.00
CA LEU A 184 -6.29 23.81 6.98
C LEU A 184 -7.17 23.62 5.73
N ASN A 185 -8.46 23.40 5.97
CA ASN A 185 -9.55 23.25 4.99
C ASN A 185 -9.63 24.45 4.03
N ALA A 186 -9.92 24.18 2.74
CA ALA A 186 -9.97 25.18 1.68
C ALA A 186 -11.18 26.14 1.71
N LEU A 187 -12.23 25.84 2.49
CA LEU A 187 -13.47 26.62 2.60
C LEU A 187 -13.61 27.22 4.00
N LYS A 188 -12.70 28.10 4.40
CA LYS A 188 -12.79 28.77 5.72
C LYS A 188 -13.59 30.07 5.73
N GLU A 189 -13.86 30.68 4.57
CA GLU A 189 -14.41 32.05 4.51
C GLU A 189 -15.75 32.18 3.75
N ALA A 190 -16.19 31.12 3.07
CA ALA A 190 -17.52 31.01 2.50
C ALA A 190 -18.13 29.70 3.00
N SER A 191 -19.43 29.74 3.33
CA SER A 191 -20.26 28.69 3.95
C SER A 191 -19.62 27.30 4.08
N PRO A 192 -19.64 26.68 5.28
CA PRO A 192 -18.94 25.43 5.54
C PRO A 192 -19.34 24.35 4.53
N ALA A 193 -18.35 23.59 4.05
CA ALA A 193 -18.60 22.46 3.14
C ALA A 193 -19.60 21.49 3.79
N THR A 194 -20.78 21.35 3.20
CA THR A 194 -21.87 20.50 3.72
C THR A 194 -21.86 19.09 3.15
N ALA A 195 -21.07 18.83 2.10
CA ALA A 195 -21.03 17.53 1.41
C ALA A 195 -19.63 17.21 0.84
N GLN A 196 -19.33 15.92 0.68
CA GLN A 196 -18.09 15.42 0.07
C GLN A 196 -18.39 14.73 -1.27
N ILE A 197 -17.67 15.13 -2.33
CA ILE A 197 -17.70 14.45 -3.63
C ILE A 197 -16.53 13.45 -3.70
N GLN A 198 -16.83 12.17 -3.94
CA GLN A 198 -15.82 11.11 -4.12
C GLN A 198 -15.71 10.71 -5.60
N MET A 199 -14.49 10.71 -6.15
CA MET A 199 -14.23 10.35 -7.55
C MET A 199 -13.22 9.19 -7.64
N ARG A 200 -13.54 8.16 -8.43
CA ARG A 200 -12.62 7.07 -8.76
C ARG A 200 -11.85 7.43 -10.03
N VAL A 201 -10.52 7.47 -9.94
CA VAL A 201 -9.63 7.74 -11.08
C VAL A 201 -8.40 6.83 -11.02
N THR A 202 -7.82 6.55 -12.19
CA THR A 202 -6.51 5.88 -12.25
C THR A 202 -5.40 6.82 -11.77
N PRO A 203 -4.26 6.29 -11.27
CA PRO A 203 -3.13 7.11 -10.81
C PRO A 203 -2.59 8.04 -11.89
N ASP A 204 -2.45 7.56 -13.12
CA ASP A 204 -1.95 8.38 -14.24
C ASP A 204 -2.88 9.56 -14.50
N ARG A 205 -4.19 9.32 -14.43
CA ARG A 205 -5.20 10.37 -14.59
C ARG A 205 -5.13 11.38 -13.45
N LYS A 206 -4.98 10.92 -12.20
CA LYS A 206 -4.77 11.81 -11.04
C LYS A 206 -3.48 12.63 -11.18
N ASN A 207 -2.38 12.02 -11.60
CA ASN A 207 -1.09 12.69 -11.76
C ASN A 207 -1.12 13.74 -12.87
N ARG A 208 -1.89 13.52 -13.94
CA ARG A 208 -2.14 14.56 -14.95
C ARG A 208 -2.91 15.74 -14.35
N TYR A 209 -3.95 15.48 -13.56
CA TYR A 209 -4.72 16.55 -12.89
C TYR A 209 -3.87 17.35 -11.90
N VAL A 210 -3.03 16.68 -11.10
CA VAL A 210 -2.14 17.35 -10.15
C VAL A 210 -1.13 18.23 -10.88
N ARG A 211 -0.49 17.72 -11.94
CA ARG A 211 0.47 18.52 -12.74
C ARG A 211 -0.18 19.73 -13.37
N GLN A 212 -1.39 19.56 -13.93
CA GLN A 212 -2.13 20.66 -14.52
C GLN A 212 -2.55 21.71 -13.48
N ALA A 213 -3.04 21.28 -12.32
CA ALA A 213 -3.39 22.17 -11.22
C ALA A 213 -2.18 23.00 -10.75
N GLN A 214 -1.01 22.35 -10.60
CA GLN A 214 0.24 23.03 -10.22
C GLN A 214 0.72 24.02 -11.28
N ALA A 215 0.61 23.67 -12.57
CA ALA A 215 0.95 24.59 -13.67
C ALA A 215 0.07 25.85 -13.66
N GLU A 216 -1.17 25.73 -13.16
CA GLU A 216 -2.10 26.86 -12.96
C GLU A 216 -1.97 27.54 -11.59
N GLY A 217 -1.01 27.13 -10.75
CA GLY A 217 -0.82 27.68 -9.40
C GLY A 217 -1.92 27.32 -8.40
N LEU A 218 -2.70 26.28 -8.68
CA LEU A 218 -3.86 25.85 -7.88
C LEU A 218 -3.59 24.52 -7.15
N LYS A 219 -4.27 24.32 -6.01
CA LYS A 219 -4.38 22.98 -5.44
C LYS A 219 -5.33 22.15 -6.29
N LEU A 220 -5.17 20.81 -6.25
CA LEU A 220 -6.04 19.90 -7.00
C LEU A 220 -7.54 20.15 -6.70
N THR A 221 -7.89 20.39 -5.44
CA THR A 221 -9.27 20.66 -5.02
C THR A 221 -9.83 21.93 -5.66
N ASP A 222 -9.06 23.02 -5.63
CA ASP A 222 -9.46 24.32 -6.19
C ASP A 222 -9.54 24.26 -7.72
N TRP A 223 -8.61 23.52 -8.34
CA TRP A 223 -8.59 23.29 -9.78
C TRP A 223 -9.79 22.48 -10.27
N ILE A 224 -10.19 21.45 -9.52
CA ILE A 224 -11.40 20.65 -9.81
C ILE A 224 -12.65 21.52 -9.66
N GLN A 225 -12.79 22.27 -8.55
CA GLN A 225 -13.94 23.16 -8.33
C GLN A 225 -14.06 24.20 -9.44
N LYS A 226 -12.97 24.91 -9.77
CA LYS A 226 -12.93 25.89 -10.88
C LYS A 226 -13.42 25.28 -12.20
N HIS A 227 -13.01 24.06 -12.51
CA HIS A 227 -13.43 23.37 -13.74
C HIS A 227 -14.91 22.97 -13.71
N MET A 228 -15.40 22.43 -12.60
CA MET A 228 -16.81 22.06 -12.44
C MET A 228 -17.71 23.30 -12.49
N ASP A 229 -17.34 24.38 -11.80
CA ASP A 229 -18.09 25.64 -11.82
C ASP A 229 -18.15 26.26 -13.21
N ARG A 230 -17.06 26.20 -13.97
CA ARG A 230 -17.05 26.67 -15.35
C ARG A 230 -18.04 25.88 -16.20
N VAL A 231 -18.04 24.55 -16.10
CA VAL A 231 -18.98 23.69 -16.83
C VAL A 231 -20.44 24.02 -16.45
N CYS A 232 -20.73 24.23 -15.17
CA CYS A 232 -22.08 24.61 -14.73
C CYS A 232 -22.49 26.00 -15.21
N LYS A 233 -21.57 26.97 -15.25
CA LYS A 233 -21.84 28.32 -15.78
C LYS A 233 -22.09 28.31 -17.28
N GLU A 234 -21.31 27.52 -18.03
CA GLU A 234 -21.46 27.35 -19.48
C GLU A 234 -22.75 26.61 -19.85
N ALA A 235 -23.18 25.64 -19.03
CA ALA A 235 -24.42 24.91 -19.24
C ALA A 235 -25.69 25.75 -19.02
N GLY A 236 -25.58 26.91 -18.34
CA GLY A 236 -26.73 27.65 -17.84
C GLY A 236 -27.46 26.92 -16.70
N GLN A 237 -28.26 27.63 -15.90
CA GLN A 237 -29.11 26.95 -14.91
C GLN A 237 -30.22 26.19 -15.65
N PRO A 238 -30.36 24.86 -15.45
CA PRO A 238 -31.59 24.20 -15.84
C PRO A 238 -32.75 24.79 -15.04
N ASP A 239 -33.87 25.04 -15.72
CA ASP A 239 -35.10 25.54 -15.13
C ASP A 239 -35.54 24.59 -13.99
N THR A 240 -35.34 25.02 -12.74
CA THR A 240 -35.72 24.24 -11.56
C THR A 240 -37.23 24.34 -11.34
N THR A 241 -37.98 23.63 -12.18
CA THR A 241 -39.42 23.37 -12.02
C THR A 241 -39.71 21.88 -11.92
N MET A 242 -38.91 21.10 -11.17
CA MET A 242 -39.13 19.66 -11.07
C MET A 242 -38.93 19.06 -9.67
N TYR A 243 -39.21 19.83 -8.60
CA TYR A 243 -39.58 19.25 -7.31
C TYR A 243 -40.60 20.16 -6.62
N ARG A 244 -41.87 20.09 -7.04
CA ARG A 244 -42.98 20.33 -6.11
C ARG A 244 -43.07 19.07 -5.24
N GLU A 245 -42.74 19.21 -3.97
CA GLU A 245 -43.04 18.22 -2.96
C GLU A 245 -44.55 17.99 -2.97
N ASN A 246 -44.97 16.81 -3.42
CA ASN A 246 -46.29 16.28 -3.09
C ASN A 246 -46.25 15.89 -1.60
N GLY A 247 -46.47 16.88 -0.74
CA GLY A 247 -46.92 16.65 0.62
C GLY A 247 -48.42 16.46 0.60
N ASP A 248 -48.86 15.20 0.62
CA ASP A 248 -50.23 14.80 0.90
C ASP A 248 -50.67 15.41 2.24
N ASN A 249 -51.60 16.37 2.17
CA ASN A 249 -52.48 16.70 3.28
C ASN A 249 -53.68 15.75 3.21
N ASN A 250 -53.74 14.78 4.11
CA ASN A 250 -54.97 14.05 4.40
C ASN A 250 -55.06 13.79 5.92
N GLU A 251 -55.53 14.81 6.63
CA GLU A 251 -56.25 14.65 7.90
C GLU A 251 -57.36 15.69 7.94
N GLN A 252 -58.58 15.26 7.62
CA GLN A 252 -59.84 15.73 8.21
C GLN A 252 -61.01 14.94 7.61
N GLU A 253 -61.49 13.94 8.36
CA GLU A 253 -62.90 13.80 8.76
C GLU A 253 -63.03 12.81 9.93
#